data_AF-A0A7C7KJZ4-F1
#
_entry.id   AF-A0A7C7KJZ4-F1
#
_cell.length_a   1.000
_cell.length_b   1.000
_cell.length_c   1.000
_cell.angle_alpha   90.00
_cell.angle_beta   90.00
_cell.angle_gamma   90.00
#
_symmetry.space_group_name_H-M   'P 1'
#
loop_
_entity.id
_entity.type
_entity.pdbx_description
1 polymer ?
#
loop_
_entity_poly.entity_id
_entity_poly.type
_entity_poly.pdbx_seq_one_letter_code
_entity_poly.pdbx_strand_id
1 'polypeptide(L)'
;MGEGDDEPGFIRLEFAELPPEEMLSRAQDFHQQMAARRTTRHFSTREVPRELLELAIKTASTAPSGAHLQPWTFVAVANQELKSSIRDAAEIEELRTYS
;
A
#
# COMPACT_ATOMS: atom_id res chain seq x y z
N MET A 1 16.64 -30.40 -7.17
CA MET A 1 16.52 -29.90 -5.79
C MET A 1 17.95 -29.82 -5.30
N GLY A 2 18.57 -28.64 -5.38
CA GLY A 2 19.99 -28.48 -5.05
C GLY A 2 20.24 -28.86 -3.59
N GLU A 3 21.23 -29.72 -3.37
CA GLU A 3 21.74 -30.02 -2.05
C GLU A 3 22.56 -28.83 -1.56
N GLY A 4 22.20 -28.29 -0.39
CA GLY A 4 23.03 -27.33 0.35
C GLY A 4 22.26 -26.06 0.72
N ASP A 5 21.94 -25.93 2.01
CA ASP A 5 21.50 -24.68 2.66
C ASP A 5 22.58 -23.57 2.64
N ASP A 6 23.70 -23.78 1.92
CA ASP A 6 24.92 -22.94 1.93
C ASP A 6 25.30 -22.42 0.53
N GLU A 7 24.32 -22.16 -0.36
CA GLU A 7 24.60 -21.49 -1.64
C GLU A 7 24.95 -20.00 -1.41
N PRO A 8 26.07 -19.48 -1.94
CA PRO A 8 26.49 -18.09 -1.70
C PRO A 8 25.42 -17.08 -2.14
N GLY A 9 24.96 -16.25 -1.21
CA GLY A 9 23.98 -15.19 -1.47
C GLY A 9 22.53 -15.53 -1.13
N PHE A 10 22.25 -16.74 -0.63
CA PHE A 10 20.95 -17.12 -0.10
C PHE A 10 20.94 -17.09 1.43
N ILE A 11 19.78 -16.81 2.02
CA ILE A 11 19.53 -16.90 3.46
C ILE A 11 18.34 -17.81 3.71
N ARG A 12 18.34 -18.51 4.86
CA ARG A 12 17.21 -19.35 5.27
C ARG A 12 15.97 -18.50 5.48
N LEU A 13 14.85 -18.90 4.87
CA LEU A 13 13.56 -18.27 5.10
C LEU A 13 13.05 -18.60 6.52
N GLU A 14 12.85 -17.57 7.33
CA GLU A 14 12.17 -17.69 8.62
C GLU A 14 10.66 -17.76 8.40
N PHE A 15 10.12 -18.98 8.29
CA PHE A 15 8.69 -19.24 8.15
C PHE A 15 8.19 -20.08 9.32
N ALA A 16 7.11 -19.61 9.97
CA ALA A 16 6.40 -20.35 11.01
C ALA A 16 5.00 -20.70 10.50
N GLU A 17 4.75 -21.99 10.29
CA GLU A 17 3.43 -22.49 9.92
C GLU A 17 2.46 -22.39 11.11
N LEU A 18 1.24 -21.93 10.85
CA LEU A 18 0.18 -21.83 11.85
C LEU A 18 -0.80 -23.00 11.71
N PRO A 19 -1.51 -23.38 12.79
CA PRO A 19 -2.59 -24.37 12.70
C PRO A 19 -3.67 -23.94 11.68
N PRO A 20 -4.23 -24.87 10.89
CA PRO A 20 -5.21 -24.54 9.85
C PRO A 20 -6.44 -23.76 10.35
N GLU A 21 -6.91 -24.04 11.56
CA GLU A 21 -8.01 -23.31 12.19
C GLU A 21 -7.68 -21.84 12.47
N GLU A 22 -6.45 -21.56 12.91
CA GLU A 22 -5.97 -20.20 13.16
C GLU A 22 -5.78 -19.45 11.83
N MET A 23 -5.21 -20.12 10.83
CA MET A 23 -5.09 -19.57 9.48
C MET A 23 -6.46 -19.16 8.91
N LEU A 24 -7.47 -20.03 9.09
CA LEU A 24 -8.83 -19.78 8.62
C LEU A 24 -9.46 -18.59 9.34
N SER A 25 -9.33 -18.51 10.66
CA SER A 25 -9.84 -17.39 11.45
C SER A 25 -9.23 -16.06 10.99
N ARG A 26 -7.90 -15.99 10.89
CA ARG A 26 -7.20 -14.77 10.44
C ARG A 26 -7.61 -14.35 9.01
N ALA A 27 -7.79 -15.32 8.12
CA ALA A 27 -8.25 -15.05 6.76
C ALA A 27 -9.68 -14.49 6.72
N GLN A 28 -10.59 -15.02 7.55
CA GLN A 28 -11.96 -14.53 7.66
C GLN A 28 -12.00 -13.10 8.20
N ASP A 29 -11.24 -12.80 9.25
CA ASP A 29 -11.16 -11.47 9.86
C ASP A 29 -10.62 -10.44 8.87
N PHE A 30 -9.52 -10.79 8.18
CA PHE A 30 -8.93 -9.92 7.18
C PHE A 30 -9.87 -9.69 5.99
N HIS A 31 -10.55 -10.73 5.51
CA HIS A 31 -11.56 -10.61 4.46
C HIS A 31 -12.69 -9.66 4.88
N GLN A 32 -13.23 -9.80 6.09
CA GLN A 32 -14.28 -8.91 6.59
C GLN A 32 -13.80 -7.46 6.68
N GLN A 33 -12.59 -7.22 7.18
CA GLN A 33 -11.99 -5.89 7.24
C GLN A 33 -11.86 -5.27 5.84
N MET A 34 -11.36 -6.04 4.87
CA MET A 34 -11.19 -5.56 3.50
C MET A 34 -12.51 -5.37 2.75
N ALA A 35 -13.51 -6.22 3.03
CA ALA A 35 -14.86 -6.11 2.47
C ALA A 35 -15.59 -4.83 2.94
N ALA A 36 -15.30 -4.36 4.15
CA ALA A 36 -15.85 -3.11 4.68
C ALA A 36 -15.28 -1.85 3.98
N ARG A 37 -14.14 -1.95 3.29
CA ARG A 37 -13.50 -0.81 2.62
C ARG A 37 -14.37 -0.31 1.47
N ARG A 38 -14.68 0.98 1.47
CA ARG A 38 -15.35 1.68 0.37
C ARG A 38 -14.50 2.82 -0.16
N THR A 39 -14.59 3.08 -1.46
CA THR A 39 -14.04 4.32 -2.03
C THR A 39 -14.94 5.48 -1.60
N THR A 40 -14.40 6.40 -0.79
CA THR A 40 -15.07 7.66 -0.45
C THR A 40 -14.61 8.78 -1.38
N ARG A 41 -15.51 9.72 -1.65
CA ARG A 41 -15.24 10.95 -2.39
C ARG A 41 -15.42 12.22 -1.53
N HIS A 42 -15.74 12.04 -0.25
CA HIS A 42 -15.93 13.11 0.72
C HIS A 42 -14.95 12.91 1.87
N PHE A 43 -14.09 13.91 2.09
CA PHE A 43 -12.99 13.84 3.06
C PHE A 43 -13.12 14.95 4.10
N SER A 44 -12.75 14.64 5.35
CA SER A 44 -12.64 15.63 6.43
C SER A 44 -11.37 16.46 6.29
N THR A 45 -11.38 17.69 6.81
CA THR A 45 -10.19 18.56 6.93
C THR A 45 -9.33 18.25 8.15
N ARG A 46 -9.74 17.27 8.98
CA ARG A 46 -8.97 16.84 10.16
C ARG A 46 -7.59 16.34 9.76
N GLU A 47 -6.57 16.81 10.47
CA GLU A 47 -5.20 16.35 10.26
C GLU A 47 -5.04 14.86 10.61
N VAL A 48 -4.16 14.20 9.85
CA VAL A 48 -3.77 12.80 10.07
C VAL A 48 -2.31 12.80 10.53
N PRO A 49 -1.98 12.11 11.65
CA PRO A 49 -0.60 11.97 12.10
C PRO A 49 0.31 11.47 11.00
N ARG A 50 1.44 12.15 10.81
CA ARG A 50 2.40 11.86 9.74
C ARG A 50 2.91 10.42 9.78
N GLU A 51 3.17 9.90 10.97
CA GLU A 51 3.66 8.53 11.18
C GLU A 51 2.70 7.47 10.59
N LEU A 52 1.38 7.70 10.66
CA LEU A 52 0.40 6.78 10.07
C LEU A 52 0.51 6.74 8.54
N LEU A 53 0.76 7.89 7.91
CA LEU A 53 0.97 7.98 6.46
C LEU A 53 2.28 7.30 6.04
N GLU A 54 3.35 7.55 6.80
CA GLU A 54 4.65 6.93 6.55
C GLU A 54 4.60 5.41 6.71
N LEU A 55 3.89 4.90 7.71
CA LEU A 55 3.70 3.46 7.90
C LEU A 55 2.92 2.85 6.73
N ALA A 56 1.84 3.49 6.28
CA ALA A 56 1.08 3.03 5.12
C ALA A 56 1.95 2.96 3.85
N ILE A 57 2.82 3.96 3.62
CA ILE A 57 3.76 3.97 2.49
C ILE A 57 4.82 2.87 2.65
N LYS A 58 5.38 2.68 3.85
CA LYS A 58 6.34 1.60 4.15
C LYS A 58 5.73 0.23 3.87
N THR A 59 4.48 0.01 4.28
CA THR A 59 3.73 -1.22 3.99
C THR A 59 3.53 -1.41 2.48
N ALA A 60 3.16 -0.35 1.74
CA ALA A 60 3.03 -0.46 0.28
C ALA A 60 4.36 -0.83 -0.39
N SER A 61 5.48 -0.35 0.13
CA SER A 61 6.82 -0.63 -0.39
C SER A 61 7.31 -2.07 -0.16
N THR A 62 6.58 -2.91 0.59
CA THR A 62 6.89 -4.34 0.73
C THR A 62 6.32 -5.20 -0.39
N ALA A 63 5.60 -4.60 -1.36
CA ALA A 63 5.12 -5.32 -2.53
C ALA A 63 6.30 -5.96 -3.30
N PRO A 64 6.11 -7.13 -3.94
CA PRO A 64 7.13 -7.69 -4.83
C PRO A 64 7.31 -6.78 -6.05
N SER A 65 8.53 -6.75 -6.61
CA SER A 65 8.83 -6.03 -7.85
C SER A 65 9.75 -6.85 -8.74
N GLY A 66 9.58 -6.70 -10.06
CA GLY A 66 10.43 -7.37 -11.05
C GLY A 66 11.90 -6.99 -10.83
N ALA A 67 12.78 -7.99 -10.78
CA ALA A 67 14.21 -7.83 -10.48
C ALA A 67 14.50 -6.99 -9.21
N HIS A 68 13.56 -6.95 -8.26
CA HIS A 68 13.66 -6.16 -7.03
C HIS A 68 13.90 -4.65 -7.27
N LEU A 69 13.43 -4.10 -8.39
CA LEU A 69 13.72 -2.71 -8.77
C LEU A 69 13.01 -1.65 -7.91
N GLN A 70 11.94 -2.02 -7.20
CA GLN A 70 11.09 -1.09 -6.43
C GLN A 70 10.74 0.19 -7.21
N PRO A 71 10.12 0.09 -8.42
CA PRO A 71 10.00 1.21 -9.36
C PRO A 71 8.84 2.17 -9.00
N TRP A 72 8.74 2.54 -7.73
CA TRP A 72 7.69 3.42 -7.21
C TRP A 72 8.27 4.59 -6.43
N THR A 73 7.65 5.76 -6.62
CA THR A 73 7.87 6.95 -5.79
C THR A 73 6.53 7.35 -5.20
N PHE A 74 6.44 7.36 -3.87
CA PHE A 74 5.26 7.87 -3.17
C PHE A 74 5.47 9.36 -2.86
N VAL A 75 4.62 10.22 -3.39
CA VAL A 75 4.67 11.68 -3.18
C VAL A 75 3.54 12.10 -2.25
N ALA A 76 3.86 12.43 -1.00
CA ALA A 76 2.89 12.92 -0.03
C ALA A 76 2.85 14.46 -0.02
N VAL A 77 1.69 15.05 -0.33
CA VAL A 77 1.52 16.51 -0.43
C VAL A 77 0.65 17.04 0.71
N ALA A 78 1.27 17.78 1.63
CA ALA A 78 0.57 18.46 2.73
C ALA A 78 0.30 19.96 2.46
N ASN A 79 1.12 20.60 1.63
CA ASN A 79 1.01 22.02 1.30
C ASN A 79 -0.33 22.33 0.60
N GLN A 80 -1.06 23.33 1.10
CA GLN A 80 -2.43 23.62 0.65
C GLN A 80 -2.45 24.29 -0.72
N GLU A 81 -1.52 25.21 -0.98
CA GLU A 81 -1.41 25.90 -2.26
C GLU A 81 -1.14 24.89 -3.39
N LEU A 82 -0.21 23.97 -3.18
CA LEU A 82 0.11 22.91 -4.14
C LEU A 82 -1.05 21.96 -4.37
N LYS A 83 -1.80 21.58 -3.32
CA LYS A 83 -3.02 20.78 -3.48
C LYS A 83 -4.08 21.51 -4.30
N SER A 84 -4.24 22.82 -4.11
CA SER A 84 -5.17 23.64 -4.90
C SER A 84 -4.77 23.63 -6.37
N SER A 85 -3.49 23.89 -6.67
CA SER A 85 -2.99 23.86 -8.04
C SER A 85 -3.17 22.50 -8.73
N ILE A 86 -2.97 21.40 -8.00
CA ILE A 86 -3.21 20.04 -8.52
C ILE A 86 -4.70 19.83 -8.81
N ARG A 87 -5.58 20.29 -7.92
CA ARG A 87 -7.04 20.18 -8.08
C ARG A 87 -7.52 20.92 -9.32
N ASP A 88 -7.13 22.19 -9.48
CA ASP A 88 -7.57 23.02 -10.60
C ASP A 88 -7.16 22.40 -11.94
N ALA A 89 -5.92 21.89 -12.03
CA ALA A 89 -5.42 21.19 -13.21
C ALA A 89 -6.21 19.89 -13.51
N ALA A 90 -6.55 19.11 -12.47
CA ALA A 90 -7.34 17.90 -12.62
C ALA A 90 -8.78 18.19 -13.08
N GLU A 91 -9.45 19.20 -12.51
CA GLU A 91 -10.83 19.56 -12.88
C GLU A 91 -10.95 20.03 -14.34
N ILE A 92 -9.94 20.77 -14.85
CA ILE A 92 -9.89 21.17 -16.27
C ILE A 92 -9.84 19.95 -17.20
N GLU A 93 -9.04 18.94 -16.86
CA GLU A 93 -8.88 17.74 -17.68
C GLU A 93 -10.11 16.81 -17.60
N GLU A 94 -10.71 16.68 -16.41
CA GLU A 94 -11.96 15.95 -16.23
C GLU A 94 -13.09 16.56 -17.07
N LEU A 95 -13.23 17.89 -17.11
CA LEU A 95 -14.23 18.55 -17.94
C LEU A 95 -14.10 18.18 -19.42
N ARG A 96 -12.87 18.14 -19.97
CA ARG A 96 -12.62 17.75 -21.36
C ARG A 96 -12.97 16.29 -21.65
N THR A 97 -12.86 15.43 -20.63
CA THR A 97 -13.13 14.00 -20.77
C THR A 97 -14.63 13.70 -20.80
N TYR A 98 -15.43 14.50 -20.09
CA TYR A 98 -16.88 14.31 -19.96
C TYR A 98 -17.75 15.27 -20.81
N SER A 99 -17.13 16.20 -21.55
CA SER A 99 -17.79 17.08 -22.52
C SER A 99 -17.63 16.58 -23.95
#